data_AF-A0A822AZX3-F1
#
_entry.id   AF-A0A822AZX3-F1
#
_cell.length_a   1.000
_cell.length_b   1.000
_cell.length_c   1.000
_cell.angle_alpha   90.00
_cell.angle_beta   90.00
_cell.angle_gamma   90.00
#
_symmetry.space_group_name_H-M   'P 1'
#
loop_
_entity.id
_entity.type
_entity.pdbx_description
1 polymer ?
#
loop_
_entity_poly.entity_id
_entity_poly.type
_entity_poly.pdbx_seq_one_letter_code
_entity_poly.pdbx_strand_id
1 'polypeptide(L)'
;MISRTLGPEFGGAIGLLFFCANIISNGQSVAALVEALVESFGRGSESNIFHGTHWWRFLYGTLINMVSLITCLLGSSLFSVAAFFIFILVCFVYLMVVLSFFIVGPHLVLIPKVNSYAYDNQPFLNNKTDFLYGHYTSFSSATMKENLYGNYTIDYTTGNTMNFATVFGILFSSITGLLAGANMS
;
A
#
# COMPACT_ATOMS: atom_id res chain seq x y z
N MET A 1 22.60 21.29 0.10
CA MET A 1 23.75 20.84 0.94
C MET A 1 24.71 19.94 0.16
N ILE A 2 24.23 18.87 -0.50
CA ILE A 2 25.04 17.88 -1.25
C ILE A 2 25.96 18.50 -2.32
N SER A 3 25.47 19.41 -3.15
CA SER A 3 26.30 20.03 -4.21
C SER A 3 27.46 20.88 -3.67
N ARG A 4 27.37 21.39 -2.43
CA ARG A 4 28.46 22.15 -1.79
C ARG A 4 29.55 21.24 -1.22
N THR A 5 29.21 19.99 -0.86
CA THR A 5 30.15 19.04 -0.24
C THR A 5 30.79 18.10 -1.26
N LEU A 6 30.05 17.71 -2.30
CA LEU A 6 30.49 16.72 -3.30
C LEU A 6 30.80 17.33 -4.67
N GLY A 7 30.62 18.64 -4.83
CA GLY A 7 30.85 19.35 -6.09
C GLY A 7 29.62 19.40 -7.01
N PRO A 8 29.65 20.27 -8.04
CA PRO A 8 28.52 20.54 -8.92
C PRO A 8 28.12 19.32 -9.78
N GLU A 9 29.09 18.51 -10.22
CA GLU A 9 28.83 17.34 -11.07
C GLU A 9 28.07 16.25 -10.32
N PHE A 10 28.57 15.85 -9.14
CA PHE A 10 27.89 14.88 -8.29
C PHE A 10 26.56 15.42 -7.75
N GLY A 11 26.51 16.70 -7.40
CA GLY A 11 25.27 17.35 -6.95
C GLY A 11 24.17 17.33 -8.03
N GLY A 12 24.54 17.60 -9.29
CA GLY A 12 23.60 17.58 -10.41
C GLY A 12 23.11 16.16 -10.73
N ALA A 13 24.01 15.20 -10.82
CA ALA A 13 23.65 13.81 -11.14
C ALA A 13 22.76 13.18 -10.05
N ILE A 14 23.12 13.36 -8.77
CA ILE A 14 22.33 12.87 -7.64
C ILE A 14 20.98 13.59 -7.58
N GLY A 15 20.95 14.89 -7.85
CA GLY A 15 19.71 15.67 -7.88
C GLY A 15 18.72 15.19 -8.95
N LEU A 16 19.21 14.90 -10.16
CA LEU A 16 18.36 14.38 -11.25
C LEU A 16 17.81 12.98 -10.92
N LEU A 17 18.64 12.10 -10.34
CA LEU A 17 18.19 10.78 -9.89
C LEU A 17 17.09 10.90 -8.83
N PHE A 18 17.28 11.76 -7.83
CA PHE A 18 16.25 11.98 -6.81
C PHE A 18 14.97 12.61 -7.36
N PHE A 19 15.08 13.52 -8.33
CA PHE A 19 13.92 14.09 -9.00
C PHE A 19 13.09 13.00 -9.71
N CYS A 20 13.72 12.14 -10.51
CA CYS A 20 13.05 11.01 -11.16
C CYS A 20 12.44 10.04 -10.15
N ALA A 21 13.15 9.73 -9.07
CA ALA A 21 12.65 8.85 -8.00
C ALA A 21 11.39 9.42 -7.33
N ASN A 22 11.37 10.74 -7.03
CA ASN A 22 10.22 11.40 -6.43
C ASN A 22 8.98 11.40 -7.35
N ILE A 23 9.17 11.54 -8.66
CA ILE A 23 8.07 11.45 -9.64
C ILE A 23 7.44 10.05 -9.62
N ILE A 24 8.28 9.00 -9.65
CA ILE A 24 7.81 7.62 -9.62
C ILE A 24 7.11 7.31 -8.30
N SER A 25 7.66 7.78 -7.17
CA SER A 25 7.09 7.62 -5.83
C SER A 25 5.71 8.27 -5.70
N ASN A 26 5.51 9.47 -6.27
CA ASN A 26 4.18 10.08 -6.34
C ASN A 26 3.20 9.22 -7.15
N GLY A 27 3.63 8.68 -8.30
CA GLY A 27 2.83 7.77 -9.11
C GLY A 27 2.40 6.51 -8.34
N GLN A 28 3.33 5.90 -7.59
CA GLN A 28 3.04 4.72 -6.76
C GLN A 28 2.02 5.05 -5.66
N SER A 29 2.15 6.19 -5.00
CA SER A 29 1.26 6.61 -3.91
C SER A 29 -0.18 6.84 -4.41
N VAL A 30 -0.33 7.47 -5.58
CA VAL A 30 -1.64 7.67 -6.22
C VAL A 30 -2.24 6.32 -6.64
N ALA A 31 -1.44 5.42 -7.22
CA ALA A 31 -1.91 4.08 -7.60
C ALA A 31 -2.41 3.27 -6.39
N ALA A 32 -1.66 3.30 -5.28
CA ALA A 32 -2.06 2.63 -4.04
C ALA A 32 -3.36 3.21 -3.45
N LEU A 33 -3.56 4.53 -3.52
CA LEU A 33 -4.81 5.16 -3.07
C LEU A 33 -6.01 4.74 -3.93
N VAL A 34 -5.83 4.67 -5.26
CA VAL A 34 -6.88 4.19 -6.17
C VAL A 34 -7.22 2.73 -5.89
N GLU A 35 -6.22 1.89 -5.65
CA GLU A 35 -6.43 0.49 -5.30
C GLU A 35 -7.20 0.35 -3.99
N ALA A 36 -6.80 1.07 -2.94
CA ALA A 36 -7.51 1.08 -1.65
C ALA A 36 -8.96 1.58 -1.79
N LEU A 37 -9.21 2.59 -2.63
CA LEU A 37 -10.54 3.11 -2.91
C LEU A 37 -11.42 2.07 -3.62
N VAL A 38 -10.88 1.43 -4.67
CA VAL A 38 -11.61 0.42 -5.43
C VAL A 38 -11.85 -0.84 -4.60
N GLU A 39 -10.93 -1.22 -3.71
CA GLU A 39 -11.14 -2.38 -2.81
C GLU A 39 -12.20 -2.06 -1.73
N SER A 40 -12.16 -0.85 -1.16
CA SER A 40 -13.09 -0.46 -0.09
C SER A 40 -14.52 -0.23 -0.58
N PHE A 41 -14.68 0.27 -1.81
CA PHE A 41 -15.99 0.69 -2.37
C PHE A 41 -16.40 -0.07 -3.65
N GLY A 42 -15.60 -1.03 -4.12
CA GLY A 42 -15.84 -1.80 -5.33
C GLY A 42 -16.58 -3.11 -5.07
N ARG A 43 -16.23 -4.15 -5.85
CA ARG A 43 -16.97 -5.42 -5.92
C ARG A 43 -17.00 -6.11 -4.56
N GLY A 44 -18.18 -6.15 -3.93
CA GLY A 44 -18.38 -6.78 -2.62
C GLY A 44 -18.89 -5.83 -1.53
N SER A 45 -18.87 -4.51 -1.76
CA SER A 45 -19.60 -3.54 -0.95
C SER A 45 -21.05 -3.42 -1.44
N GLU A 46 -22.02 -3.25 -0.53
CA GLU A 46 -23.47 -3.23 -0.85
C GLU A 46 -23.85 -2.21 -1.94
N SER A 47 -23.02 -1.20 -2.18
CA SER A 47 -23.29 -0.12 -3.11
C SER A 47 -22.70 -0.28 -4.52
N ASN A 48 -21.75 -1.21 -4.76
CA ASN A 48 -21.12 -1.47 -6.08
C ASN A 48 -20.87 -0.22 -6.96
N ILE A 49 -20.45 0.90 -6.35
CA ILE A 49 -20.40 2.21 -7.05
C ILE A 49 -19.20 2.30 -7.99
N PHE A 50 -18.10 1.59 -7.68
CA PHE A 50 -16.85 1.69 -8.43
C PHE A 50 -16.60 0.50 -9.35
N HIS A 51 -16.40 0.79 -10.62
CA HIS A 51 -16.02 -0.21 -11.63
C HIS A 51 -14.51 -0.49 -11.55
N GLY A 52 -14.14 -1.75 -11.28
CA GLY A 52 -12.74 -2.18 -11.21
C GLY A 52 -12.00 -2.30 -12.55
N THR A 53 -12.52 -1.73 -13.65
CA THR A 53 -11.88 -1.83 -14.97
C THR A 53 -10.62 -0.95 -15.04
N HIS A 54 -9.61 -1.38 -15.79
CA HIS A 54 -8.33 -0.67 -15.94
C HIS A 54 -8.48 0.83 -16.29
N TRP A 55 -9.37 1.16 -17.23
CA TRP A 55 -9.63 2.55 -17.64
C TRP A 55 -10.25 3.41 -16.54
N TRP A 56 -11.11 2.83 -15.70
CA TRP A 56 -11.71 3.53 -14.56
C TRP A 56 -10.67 3.82 -13.48
N ARG A 57 -9.79 2.86 -13.18
CA ARG A 57 -8.63 3.07 -12.28
C ARG A 57 -7.74 4.21 -12.77
N PHE A 58 -7.47 4.27 -14.08
CA PHE A 58 -6.70 5.36 -14.68
C PHE A 58 -7.40 6.72 -14.52
N LEU A 59 -8.71 6.79 -14.76
CA LEU A 59 -9.50 8.01 -14.56
C LEU A 59 -9.45 8.50 -13.10
N TYR A 60 -9.60 7.59 -12.13
CA TYR A 60 -9.52 7.97 -10.71
C TYR A 60 -8.13 8.49 -10.33
N GLY A 61 -7.06 7.84 -10.81
CA GLY A 61 -5.69 8.29 -10.56
C GLY A 61 -5.40 9.67 -11.15
N THR A 62 -5.82 9.92 -12.40
CA THR A 62 -5.63 11.24 -13.04
C THR A 62 -6.39 12.34 -12.30
N LEU A 63 -7.60 12.07 -11.81
CA LEU A 63 -8.41 13.04 -11.08
C LEU A 63 -7.78 13.38 -9.71
N ILE A 64 -7.29 12.37 -8.98
CA ILE A 64 -6.54 12.56 -7.73
C ILE A 64 -5.28 13.39 -7.98
N ASN A 65 -4.53 13.11 -9.05
CA ASN A 65 -3.32 13.85 -9.37
C ASN A 65 -3.64 15.32 -9.71
N MET A 66 -4.73 15.59 -10.43
CA MET A 66 -5.20 16.95 -10.71
C MET A 66 -5.57 17.70 -9.43
N VAL A 67 -6.23 17.05 -8.47
CA VAL A 67 -6.52 17.66 -7.16
C VAL A 67 -5.21 17.98 -6.43
N SER A 68 -4.25 17.04 -6.41
CA SER A 68 -2.96 17.28 -5.76
C SER A 68 -2.18 18.44 -6.40
N LEU A 69 -2.25 18.58 -7.73
CA LEU A 69 -1.66 19.69 -8.46
C LEU A 69 -2.28 21.03 -8.04
N ILE A 70 -3.61 21.09 -7.94
CA ILE A 70 -4.33 22.28 -7.47
C ILE A 70 -3.92 22.64 -6.04
N THR A 71 -3.83 21.65 -5.14
CA THR A 71 -3.37 21.86 -3.76
C THR A 71 -1.94 22.40 -3.71
N CYS A 72 -1.04 21.91 -4.56
CA CYS A 72 0.32 22.44 -4.67
C CYS A 72 0.36 23.90 -5.17
N LEU A 73 -0.58 24.31 -6.02
CA LEU A 73 -0.67 25.69 -6.54
C LEU A 73 -1.29 26.68 -5.53
N LEU A 74 -2.16 26.22 -4.62
CA LEU A 74 -2.83 27.05 -3.61
C LEU A 74 -1.89 27.62 -2.53
N GLY A 75 -0.67 27.06 -2.40
CA GLY A 75 0.41 27.63 -1.58
C GLY A 75 0.88 26.75 -0.42
N SER A 76 2.08 27.06 0.08
CA SER A 76 2.82 26.26 1.07
C SER A 76 2.22 26.30 2.48
N SER A 77 1.42 27.31 2.82
CA SER A 77 0.80 27.45 4.14
C SER A 77 -0.27 26.39 4.41
N LEU A 78 -1.06 26.02 3.40
CA LEU A 78 -2.03 24.93 3.50
C LEU A 78 -1.34 23.57 3.62
N PHE A 79 -0.23 23.40 2.90
CA PHE A 79 0.55 22.17 2.92
C PHE A 79 1.11 21.86 4.32
N SER A 80 1.69 22.84 5.02
CA SER A 80 2.24 22.60 6.36
C SER A 80 1.17 22.22 7.39
N VAL A 81 -0.03 22.80 7.29
CA VAL A 81 -1.15 22.48 8.20
C VAL A 81 -1.71 21.09 7.89
N ALA A 82 -1.89 20.75 6.61
CA ALA A 82 -2.35 19.43 6.20
C ALA A 82 -1.36 18.32 6.57
N ALA A 83 -0.06 18.55 6.37
CA ALA A 83 0.98 17.59 6.71
C ALA A 83 1.00 17.25 8.21
N PHE A 84 0.80 18.25 9.08
CA PHE A 84 0.70 18.04 10.52
C PHE A 84 -0.52 17.19 10.89
N PHE A 85 -1.68 17.44 10.25
CA PHE A 85 -2.87 16.63 10.47
C PHE A 85 -2.67 15.18 10.02
N ILE A 86 -2.08 14.96 8.83
CA ILE A 86 -1.75 13.63 8.32
C ILE A 86 -0.81 12.91 9.28
N PHE A 87 0.19 13.60 9.82
CA PHE A 87 1.11 13.02 10.81
C PHE A 87 0.36 12.51 12.06
N ILE A 88 -0.52 13.33 12.65
CA ILE A 88 -1.34 12.91 13.80
C ILE A 88 -2.20 11.69 13.45
N LEU A 89 -2.85 11.71 12.28
CA LEU A 89 -3.70 10.62 11.82
C LEU A 89 -2.91 9.31 11.64
N VAL A 90 -1.72 9.36 11.03
CA VAL A 90 -0.85 8.19 10.86
C VAL A 90 -0.40 7.65 12.23
N CYS A 91 0.02 8.52 13.15
CA CYS A 91 0.38 8.09 14.51
C CYS A 91 -0.80 7.41 15.22
N PHE A 92 -2.00 7.94 15.07
CA PHE A 92 -3.21 7.37 15.66
C PHE A 92 -3.55 6.00 15.07
N VAL A 93 -3.56 5.86 13.74
CA VAL A 93 -3.80 4.57 13.07
C VAL A 93 -2.74 3.55 13.46
N TYR A 94 -1.47 3.94 13.51
CA TYR A 94 -0.39 3.08 13.96
C TYR A 94 -0.60 2.58 15.39
N LEU A 95 -0.94 3.48 16.31
CA LEU A 95 -1.24 3.12 17.70
C LEU A 95 -2.44 2.16 17.78
N MET A 96 -3.48 2.37 16.99
CA MET A 96 -4.64 1.47 16.93
C MET A 96 -4.26 0.07 16.44
N VAL A 97 -3.42 -0.04 15.42
CA VAL A 97 -2.92 -1.34 14.92
C VAL A 97 -2.12 -2.05 16.02
N VAL A 98 -1.23 -1.35 16.72
CA VAL A 98 -0.43 -1.94 17.81
C VAL A 98 -1.33 -2.43 18.95
N LEU A 99 -2.32 -1.62 19.36
CA LEU A 99 -3.26 -2.02 20.40
C LEU A 99 -4.16 -3.19 19.98
N SER A 100 -4.52 -3.27 18.70
CA SER A 100 -5.37 -4.34 18.15
C SER A 100 -4.77 -5.73 18.42
N PHE A 101 -3.45 -5.89 18.32
CA PHE A 101 -2.78 -7.16 18.60
C PHE A 101 -2.99 -7.65 20.04
N PHE A 102 -3.12 -6.74 21.01
CA PHE A 102 -3.31 -7.10 22.43
C PHE A 102 -4.78 -7.28 22.81
N ILE A 103 -5.70 -6.56 22.16
CA ILE A 103 -7.11 -6.54 22.52
C ILE A 103 -7.89 -7.65 21.79
N VAL A 104 -7.58 -7.91 20.52
CA VAL A 104 -8.35 -8.82 19.67
C VAL A 104 -7.91 -10.27 19.90
N GLY A 105 -8.82 -11.08 20.43
CA GLY A 105 -8.67 -12.52 20.60
C GLY A 105 -8.76 -13.31 19.28
N PRO A 106 -8.56 -14.64 19.32
CA PRO A 106 -8.63 -15.48 18.13
C PRO A 106 -10.04 -15.46 17.52
N HIS A 107 -10.14 -15.14 16.23
CA HIS A 107 -11.41 -15.02 15.50
C HIS A 107 -11.25 -15.53 14.05
N LEU A 108 -12.35 -16.01 13.47
CA LEU A 108 -12.42 -16.45 12.08
C LEU A 108 -12.68 -15.25 11.15
N VAL A 109 -11.73 -14.88 10.31
CA VAL A 109 -11.87 -13.77 9.36
C VAL A 109 -12.50 -14.30 8.08
N LEU A 110 -13.60 -13.70 7.64
CA LEU A 110 -14.31 -14.14 6.45
C LEU A 110 -13.54 -13.69 5.19
N ILE A 111 -13.19 -14.64 4.32
CA ILE A 111 -12.44 -14.36 3.08
C ILE A 111 -13.45 -13.92 2.01
N PRO A 112 -13.27 -12.72 1.43
CA PRO A 112 -14.23 -12.17 0.50
C PRO A 112 -14.29 -13.01 -0.79
N LYS A 113 -15.51 -13.22 -1.31
CA LYS A 113 -15.79 -14.07 -2.48
C LYS A 113 -15.17 -13.55 -3.79
N VAL A 114 -14.63 -12.34 -3.79
CA VAL A 114 -13.87 -11.79 -4.93
C VAL A 114 -12.50 -12.45 -5.11
N ASN A 115 -11.99 -13.15 -4.10
CA ASN A 115 -10.72 -13.85 -4.20
C ASN A 115 -10.89 -15.17 -4.97
N SER A 116 -10.80 -15.11 -6.30
CA SER A 116 -10.93 -16.28 -7.17
C SER A 116 -9.92 -17.37 -6.80
N TYR A 117 -8.68 -17.03 -6.49
CA TYR A 117 -7.64 -18.02 -6.17
C TYR A 117 -7.90 -18.82 -4.88
N ALA A 118 -8.52 -18.21 -3.88
CA ALA A 118 -8.86 -18.91 -2.64
C ALA A 118 -10.03 -19.90 -2.82
N TYR A 119 -10.98 -19.59 -3.70
CA TYR A 119 -12.16 -20.41 -3.93
C TYR A 119 -12.00 -21.43 -5.07
N ASP A 120 -11.16 -21.16 -6.08
CA ASP A 120 -10.95 -22.03 -7.26
C ASP A 120 -10.08 -23.26 -6.92
N ASN A 121 -9.21 -23.15 -5.92
CA ASN A 121 -8.34 -24.24 -5.44
C ASN A 121 -9.07 -25.25 -4.52
N GLN A 122 -10.37 -25.07 -4.27
CA GLN A 122 -11.17 -25.94 -3.40
C GLN A 122 -12.23 -26.69 -4.23
N PRO A 123 -11.95 -27.93 -4.69
CA PRO A 123 -12.85 -28.69 -5.56
C PRO A 123 -14.19 -29.10 -4.90
N PHE A 124 -14.32 -28.90 -3.58
CA PHE A 124 -15.51 -29.22 -2.79
C PHE A 124 -16.45 -28.03 -2.54
N LEU A 125 -16.05 -26.79 -2.87
CA LEU A 125 -16.91 -25.60 -2.78
C LEU A 125 -17.63 -25.29 -4.11
N ASN A 126 -18.10 -26.32 -4.82
CA ASN A 126 -18.89 -26.16 -6.06
C ASN A 126 -20.24 -25.46 -5.83
N ASN A 127 -20.68 -25.31 -4.57
CA ASN A 127 -21.86 -24.56 -4.23
C ASN A 127 -21.46 -23.15 -3.78
N LYS A 128 -21.80 -22.12 -4.57
CA LYS A 128 -21.45 -20.69 -4.36
C LYS A 128 -21.94 -20.08 -3.03
N THR A 129 -22.54 -20.87 -2.15
CA THR A 129 -23.14 -20.48 -0.88
C THR A 129 -22.16 -20.48 0.29
N ASP A 130 -21.10 -21.29 0.26
CA ASP A 130 -20.22 -21.44 1.41
C ASP A 130 -19.17 -20.33 1.50
N PHE A 131 -18.90 -19.87 2.73
CA PHE A 131 -17.91 -18.85 3.04
C PHE A 131 -16.63 -19.51 3.52
N LEU A 132 -15.49 -19.10 2.95
CA LEU A 132 -14.18 -19.52 3.41
C LEU A 132 -13.74 -18.63 4.58
N TYR A 133 -13.20 -19.23 5.63
CA TYR A 133 -12.70 -18.52 6.80
C TYR A 133 -11.18 -18.64 6.90
N GLY A 134 -10.50 -17.51 7.09
CA GLY A 134 -9.12 -17.43 7.52
C GLY A 134 -9.04 -17.47 9.04
N HIS A 135 -8.03 -18.16 9.57
CA HIS A 135 -7.84 -18.28 11.02
C HIS A 135 -6.91 -17.16 11.53
N TYR A 136 -7.46 -16.21 12.29
CA TYR A 136 -6.64 -15.28 13.08
C TYR A 136 -6.45 -15.88 14.48
N THR A 137 -5.23 -16.29 14.80
CA THR A 137 -4.91 -16.99 16.07
C THR A 137 -4.35 -16.08 17.17
N SER A 138 -4.29 -14.77 16.94
CA SER A 138 -3.58 -13.81 17.82
C SER A 138 -2.14 -14.30 18.13
N PHE A 139 -1.58 -13.98 19.30
CA PHE A 139 -0.25 -14.43 19.73
C PHE A 139 -0.23 -15.94 19.99
N SER A 140 0.24 -16.71 19.01
CA SER A 140 0.43 -18.16 19.11
C SER A 140 1.85 -18.55 18.70
N SER A 141 2.57 -19.23 19.60
CA SER A 141 3.91 -19.75 19.32
C SER A 141 3.89 -20.84 18.25
N ALA A 142 2.79 -21.60 18.14
CA ALA A 142 2.62 -22.60 17.08
C ALA A 142 2.57 -21.92 15.70
N THR A 143 1.70 -20.92 15.55
CA THR A 143 1.57 -20.13 14.32
C THR A 143 2.87 -19.40 13.97
N MET A 144 3.62 -18.89 14.96
CA MET A 144 4.92 -18.26 14.72
C MET A 144 5.96 -19.25 14.17
N LYS A 145 6.01 -20.49 14.69
CA LYS A 145 6.93 -21.52 14.19
C LYS A 145 6.59 -21.94 12.76
N GLU A 146 5.30 -22.00 12.44
CA GLU A 146 4.82 -22.33 11.09
C GLU A 146 5.15 -21.24 10.07
N ASN A 147 5.12 -19.97 10.47
CA ASN A 147 5.40 -18.82 9.59
C ASN A 147 6.88 -18.38 9.55
N LEU A 148 7.79 -19.13 10.18
CA LEU A 148 9.20 -18.74 10.28
C LEU A 148 9.95 -18.85 8.93
N TYR A 149 9.52 -19.77 8.07
CA TYR A 149 10.17 -20.05 6.80
C TYR A 149 9.44 -19.41 5.62
N GLY A 150 10.20 -19.02 4.60
CA GLY A 150 9.64 -18.42 3.39
C GLY A 150 8.82 -19.42 2.60
N ASN A 151 7.56 -19.06 2.31
CA ASN A 151 6.70 -19.76 1.39
C ASN A 151 6.34 -18.83 0.22
N TYR A 152 7.15 -18.87 -0.84
CA TYR A 152 6.91 -18.03 -2.01
C TYR A 152 5.84 -18.65 -2.90
N THR A 153 4.70 -17.96 -2.99
CA THR A 153 3.55 -18.42 -3.77
C THR A 153 3.39 -17.60 -5.06
N ILE A 154 2.44 -18.05 -5.87
CA ILE A 154 2.03 -17.35 -7.08
C ILE A 154 1.24 -16.11 -6.69
N ASP A 155 1.62 -14.97 -7.25
CA ASP A 155 0.89 -13.73 -7.06
C ASP A 155 -0.41 -13.71 -7.87
N TYR A 156 -1.48 -13.25 -7.24
CA TYR A 156 -2.82 -13.22 -7.80
C TYR A 156 -2.97 -12.20 -8.93
N THR A 157 -2.09 -11.19 -9.00
CA THR A 157 -2.14 -10.17 -10.06
C THR A 157 -1.32 -10.52 -11.29
N THR A 158 -0.13 -11.10 -11.10
CA THR A 158 0.81 -11.39 -12.20
C THR A 158 0.81 -12.85 -12.64
N GLY A 159 0.32 -13.78 -11.81
CA GLY A 159 0.36 -15.21 -12.09
C GLY A 159 1.77 -15.83 -12.05
N ASN A 160 2.78 -15.06 -11.65
CA ASN A 160 4.17 -15.51 -11.52
C ASN A 160 4.49 -15.91 -10.08
N THR A 161 5.36 -16.90 -9.91
CA THR A 161 5.90 -17.25 -8.60
C THR A 161 6.80 -16.15 -8.08
N MET A 162 6.54 -15.69 -6.86
CA MET A 162 7.34 -14.67 -6.22
C MET A 162 8.72 -15.21 -5.85
N ASN A 163 9.73 -14.34 -5.87
CA ASN A 163 11.09 -14.66 -5.44
C ASN A 163 11.55 -13.63 -4.42
N PHE A 164 12.59 -13.94 -3.65
CA PHE A 164 13.17 -13.02 -2.66
C PHE A 164 13.46 -11.63 -3.23
N ALA A 165 14.09 -11.55 -4.40
CA ALA A 165 14.44 -10.27 -5.02
C ALA A 165 13.21 -9.41 -5.35
N THR A 166 12.11 -10.02 -5.81
CA THR A 166 10.86 -9.32 -6.11
C THR A 166 10.22 -8.78 -4.83
N VAL A 167 10.11 -9.61 -3.79
CA VAL A 167 9.54 -9.20 -2.49
C VAL A 167 10.37 -8.10 -1.85
N PHE A 168 11.70 -8.21 -1.91
CA PHE A 168 12.62 -7.17 -1.43
C PHE A 168 12.41 -5.86 -2.19
N GLY A 169 12.31 -5.89 -3.52
CA GLY A 169 12.08 -4.69 -4.33
C GLY A 169 10.77 -3.96 -3.97
N ILE A 170 9.70 -4.71 -3.70
CA ILE A 170 8.42 -4.15 -3.26
C ILE A 170 8.55 -3.49 -1.88
N LEU A 171 9.16 -4.18 -0.91
CA LEU A 171 9.37 -3.65 0.45
C LEU A 171 10.34 -2.48 0.50
N PHE A 172 11.35 -2.45 -0.38
CA PHE A 172 12.36 -1.41 -0.41
C PHE A 172 11.74 -0.03 -0.65
N SER A 173 10.69 0.05 -1.46
CA SER A 173 9.94 1.30 -1.70
C SER A 173 9.42 1.93 -0.41
N SER A 174 9.00 1.13 0.58
CA SER A 174 8.48 1.61 1.86
C SER A 174 9.53 2.24 2.79
N ILE A 175 10.81 1.97 2.58
CA ILE A 175 11.92 2.48 3.41
C ILE A 175 12.51 3.77 2.80
N THR A 176 12.17 4.07 1.54
CA THR A 176 12.59 5.31 0.88
C THR A 176 11.97 6.54 1.54
N GLY A 177 12.64 7.69 1.46
CA GLY A 177 12.14 8.96 2.03
C GLY A 177 12.97 9.56 3.18
N LEU A 178 14.06 8.91 3.59
CA LEU A 178 14.96 9.43 4.65
C LEU A 178 15.56 10.81 4.31
N LEU A 179 15.69 11.13 3.01
CA LEU A 179 16.17 12.43 2.53
C LEU A 179 15.17 13.58 2.77
N ALA A 180 13.90 13.30 3.04
CA ALA A 180 12.90 14.33 3.32
C ALA A 180 13.25 15.15 4.56
N GLY A 181 13.89 14.55 5.56
CA GLY A 181 14.37 15.26 6.76
C GLY A 181 15.53 16.21 6.49
N ALA A 182 16.37 15.90 5.49
CA ALA A 182 17.47 16.78 5.07
C ALA A 182 16.99 17.98 4.21
N ASN A 183 15.76 17.93 3.69
CA ASN A 183 15.17 18.98 2.85
C ASN A 183 14.56 20.14 3.67
N MET A 184 14.34 19.97 4.98
CA MET A 184 13.81 21.03 5.86
C MET A 184 14.92 21.84 6.57
N SER A 185 16.19 21.70 6.13
CA SER A 185 17.35 22.46 6.63
C SER A 185 17.74 23.61 5.71
#